data_AF-A0A8C0GBH6-F1
#
_entry.id   AF-A0A8C0GBH6-F1
#
_cell.length_a   1.000
_cell.length_b   1.000
_cell.length_c   1.000
_cell.angle_alpha   90.00
_cell.angle_beta   90.00
_cell.angle_gamma   90.00
#
_symmetry.space_group_name_H-M   'P 1'
#
loop_
_entity.id
_entity.type
_entity.pdbx_description
1 polymer ?
#
loop_
_entity_poly.entity_id
_entity_poly.type
_entity_poly.pdbx_seq_one_letter_code
_entity_poly.pdbx_strand_id
1 'polypeptide(L)'
;MVIECQQCWTLAPRAWPFSDSCCPDAEDYFEVISNPMDFQTMQSKCSCGSYRSVLEFLSDIKQVFSNAEHYNQNGSHVLSCLEKTEQCLIDMLHKHLPGHTYSRRKRKKPSGSPPITAHF
;
A
#
# COMPACT_ATOMS: atom_id res chain seq x y z
N MET A 1 3.46 -0.83 -1.21
CA MET A 1 4.37 -1.86 -1.78
C MET A 1 3.77 -3.19 -1.41
N VAL A 2 3.17 -4.01 -2.26
CA VAL A 2 3.34 -4.29 -3.70
C VAL A 2 4.75 -4.71 -4.15
N ILE A 3 5.75 -4.82 -3.25
CA ILE A 3 7.14 -5.11 -3.68
C ILE A 3 7.47 -6.59 -3.89
N GLU A 4 6.66 -7.55 -3.44
CA GLU A 4 6.92 -8.96 -3.82
C GLU A 4 5.99 -9.51 -4.91
N CYS A 5 4.94 -8.77 -5.29
CA CYS A 5 4.04 -9.18 -6.37
C CYS A 5 4.48 -8.66 -7.75
N GLN A 6 5.76 -8.38 -7.96
CA GLN A 6 6.25 -7.90 -9.27
C GLN A 6 6.67 -9.02 -10.23
N GLN A 7 6.75 -10.27 -9.75
CA GLN A 7 7.04 -11.44 -10.61
C GLN A 7 5.79 -12.12 -11.19
N CYS A 8 4.57 -11.81 -10.72
CA CYS A 8 3.35 -12.40 -11.26
C CYS A 8 2.70 -11.58 -12.39
N TRP A 9 3.01 -10.29 -12.54
CA TRP A 9 2.21 -9.40 -13.42
C TRP A 9 2.69 -9.30 -14.88
N THR A 10 3.91 -9.73 -15.22
CA THR A 10 4.43 -9.57 -16.59
C THR A 10 4.01 -10.65 -17.57
N LEU A 11 3.36 -11.74 -17.11
CA LEU A 11 2.97 -12.87 -17.96
C LEU A 11 1.49 -12.94 -18.34
N ALA A 12 0.62 -12.05 -17.83
CA ALA A 12 -0.80 -12.13 -18.13
C ALA A 12 -1.47 -10.76 -18.29
N PRO A 13 -1.55 -10.20 -19.52
CA PRO A 13 -2.24 -8.94 -19.78
C PRO A 13 -3.78 -9.02 -19.68
N ARG A 14 -4.35 -10.10 -19.09
CA ARG A 14 -5.80 -10.35 -18.97
C ARG A 14 -6.25 -11.10 -17.71
N ALA A 15 -5.62 -10.88 -16.57
CA ALA A 15 -6.09 -11.50 -15.31
C ALA A 15 -6.74 -10.47 -14.38
N TRP A 16 -8.07 -10.27 -14.51
CA TRP A 16 -9.11 -10.27 -13.45
C TRP A 16 -10.49 -9.93 -14.07
N PRO A 17 -11.62 -10.60 -13.73
CA PRO A 17 -12.27 -10.43 -12.42
C PRO A 17 -12.60 -11.67 -11.57
N PHE A 18 -12.25 -12.89 -11.96
CA PHE A 18 -12.66 -14.12 -11.24
C PHE A 18 -11.63 -15.26 -11.38
N SER A 19 -10.62 -15.33 -10.52
CA SER A 19 -9.82 -16.56 -10.39
C SER A 19 -9.30 -16.72 -8.97
N ASP A 20 -9.75 -17.77 -8.29
CA ASP A 20 -9.53 -18.15 -6.89
C ASP A 20 -8.05 -18.29 -6.40
N SER A 21 -7.03 -17.76 -7.08
CA SER A 21 -5.63 -18.12 -6.73
C SER A 21 -4.54 -17.07 -7.00
N CYS A 22 -4.84 -15.78 -7.11
CA CYS A 22 -3.78 -14.82 -7.48
C CYS A 22 -2.78 -14.48 -6.37
N CYS A 23 -3.04 -14.81 -5.12
CA CYS A 23 -2.06 -14.83 -4.02
C CYS A 23 -2.63 -15.78 -2.94
N PRO A 24 -2.22 -17.05 -2.87
CA PRO A 24 -2.73 -17.97 -1.83
C PRO A 24 -2.47 -17.46 -0.40
N ASP A 25 -1.48 -16.59 -0.23
CA ASP A 25 -1.10 -16.03 1.07
C ASP A 25 -1.87 -14.75 1.46
N ALA A 26 -2.84 -14.30 0.64
CA ALA A 26 -3.62 -13.09 0.92
C ALA A 26 -5.13 -13.22 0.62
N GLU A 27 -5.68 -14.43 0.79
CA GLU A 27 -7.08 -14.74 0.51
C GLU A 27 -8.07 -13.92 1.37
N ASP A 28 -7.67 -13.55 2.60
CA ASP A 28 -8.47 -12.79 3.56
C ASP A 28 -8.30 -11.26 3.45
N TYR A 29 -7.47 -10.77 2.52
CA TYR A 29 -7.11 -9.34 2.46
C TYR A 29 -8.33 -8.43 2.35
N PHE A 30 -9.29 -8.79 1.51
CA PHE A 30 -10.51 -8.00 1.31
C PHE A 30 -11.56 -8.17 2.42
N GLU A 31 -11.44 -9.22 3.24
CA GLU A 31 -12.25 -9.38 4.45
C GLU A 31 -11.74 -8.48 5.58
N VAL A 32 -10.42 -8.30 5.62
CA VAL A 32 -9.72 -7.54 6.67
C VAL A 32 -9.66 -6.05 6.33
N ILE A 33 -9.39 -5.71 5.07
CA ILE A 33 -9.15 -4.34 4.62
C ILE A 33 -10.40 -3.77 3.95
N SER A 34 -11.08 -2.87 4.68
CA SER A 34 -12.35 -2.29 4.23
C SER A 34 -12.21 -1.26 3.10
N ASN A 35 -11.05 -0.61 2.96
CA ASN A 35 -10.80 0.38 1.91
C ASN A 35 -9.46 0.09 1.20
N PRO A 36 -9.45 -0.86 0.24
CA PRO A 36 -8.25 -1.20 -0.52
C PRO A 36 -7.70 0.01 -1.27
N MET A 37 -6.38 0.14 -1.28
CA MET A 37 -5.65 1.10 -2.11
C MET A 37 -4.24 0.57 -2.33
N ASP A 38 -3.71 0.75 -3.53
CA ASP A 38 -2.40 0.29 -3.95
C ASP A 38 -1.77 1.28 -4.94
N PHE A 39 -0.45 1.16 -5.18
CA PHE A 39 0.26 2.11 -6.03
C PHE A 39 -0.09 2.01 -7.53
N GLN A 40 -0.58 0.87 -8.01
CA GLN A 40 -1.02 0.72 -9.40
C GLN A 40 -2.37 1.43 -9.63
N THR A 41 -3.29 1.30 -8.68
CA THR A 41 -4.53 2.07 -8.63
C THR A 41 -4.21 3.57 -8.57
N MET A 42 -3.28 3.98 -7.69
CA MET A 42 -2.84 5.37 -7.61
C MET A 42 -2.19 5.87 -8.91
N GLN A 43 -1.36 5.06 -9.56
CA GLN A 43 -0.76 5.39 -10.85
C GLN A 43 -1.85 5.61 -11.90
N SER A 44 -2.85 4.73 -11.95
CA SER A 44 -3.98 4.85 -12.87
C SER A 44 -4.80 6.12 -12.62
N LYS A 45 -5.10 6.44 -11.35
CA LYS A 45 -5.75 7.71 -10.96
C LYS A 45 -4.93 8.92 -11.38
N CYS A 46 -3.60 8.87 -11.25
CA CYS A 46 -2.72 9.94 -11.69
C CYS A 46 -2.78 10.12 -13.22
N SER A 47 -2.61 9.04 -13.98
CA SER A 47 -2.65 9.05 -15.45
C SER A 47 -4.01 9.48 -16.01
N CYS A 48 -5.10 9.20 -15.30
CA CYS A 48 -6.45 9.62 -15.68
C CYS A 48 -6.82 11.03 -15.18
N GLY A 49 -5.90 11.75 -14.53
CA GLY A 49 -6.17 13.08 -13.98
C GLY A 49 -7.22 13.09 -12.86
N SER A 50 -7.40 11.97 -12.16
CA SER A 50 -8.43 11.81 -11.13
C SER A 50 -8.10 12.55 -9.83
N TYR A 51 -6.84 12.89 -9.59
CA TYR A 51 -6.43 13.72 -8.45
C TYR A 51 -6.56 15.19 -8.80
N ARG A 52 -7.38 15.92 -8.04
CA ARG A 52 -7.58 17.38 -8.19
C ARG A 52 -6.56 18.17 -7.38
N SER A 53 -5.89 17.53 -6.42
CA SER A 53 -4.87 18.15 -5.60
C SER A 53 -3.84 17.13 -5.12
N VAL A 54 -2.66 17.64 -4.74
CA VAL A 54 -1.62 16.84 -4.08
C VAL A 54 -2.14 16.22 -2.78
N LEU A 55 -3.06 16.89 -2.08
CA LEU A 55 -3.64 16.38 -0.83
C LEU A 55 -4.45 15.10 -1.04
N GLU A 56 -5.18 14.98 -2.16
CA GLU A 56 -5.90 13.74 -2.51
C GLU A 56 -4.93 12.59 -2.80
N PHE A 57 -3.84 12.87 -3.53
CA PHE A 57 -2.79 11.89 -3.77
C PHE A 57 -2.13 11.44 -2.45
N LEU A 58 -1.79 12.38 -1.57
CA LEU A 58 -1.20 12.06 -0.26
C LEU A 58 -2.19 11.31 0.64
N SER A 59 -3.50 11.53 0.50
CA SER A 59 -4.52 10.77 1.22
C SER A 59 -4.49 9.28 0.84
N ASP A 60 -4.39 8.98 -0.45
CA ASP A 60 -4.32 7.59 -0.92
C ASP A 60 -3.01 6.92 -0.51
N ILE A 61 -1.88 7.64 -0.51
CA ILE A 61 -0.63 7.10 0.05
C ILE A 61 -0.82 6.70 1.51
N LYS A 62 -1.46 7.57 2.32
CA LYS A 62 -1.72 7.26 3.73
C LYS A 62 -2.59 6.01 3.87
N GLN A 63 -3.55 5.80 2.96
CA GLN A 63 -4.36 4.59 2.93
C GLN A 63 -3.52 3.35 2.61
N VAL A 64 -2.64 3.40 1.60
CA VAL A 64 -1.72 2.29 1.27
C VAL A 64 -0.90 1.90 2.50
N PHE A 65 -0.30 2.87 3.19
CA PHE A 65 0.52 2.58 4.37
C PHE A 65 -0.30 2.11 5.56
N SER A 66 -1.47 2.69 5.79
CA SER A 66 -2.38 2.24 6.86
C SER A 66 -2.85 0.81 6.64
N ASN A 67 -3.17 0.43 5.41
CA ASN A 67 -3.58 -0.93 5.07
C ASN A 67 -2.44 -1.92 5.24
N ALA A 68 -1.24 -1.55 4.78
CA ALA A 68 -0.07 -2.39 4.96
C ALA A 68 0.24 -2.62 6.45
N GLU A 69 0.20 -1.59 7.29
CA GLU A 69 0.35 -1.74 8.74
C GLU A 69 -0.78 -2.56 9.37
N HIS A 70 -2.02 -2.41 8.90
CA HIS A 70 -3.16 -3.16 9.43
C HIS A 70 -3.06 -4.65 9.10
N TYR A 71 -2.71 -4.97 7.86
CA TYR A 71 -2.66 -6.35 7.38
C TYR A 71 -1.39 -7.08 7.83
N ASN A 72 -0.22 -6.50 7.58
CA ASN A 72 1.05 -7.21 7.75
C ASN A 72 1.52 -7.27 9.21
N GLN A 73 2.24 -8.33 9.58
CA GLN A 73 2.78 -8.52 10.92
C GLN A 73 3.91 -7.53 11.22
N ASN A 74 4.09 -7.17 12.50
CA ASN A 74 5.23 -6.36 12.92
C ASN A 74 6.54 -7.09 12.61
N GLY A 75 7.50 -6.37 12.03
CA GLY A 75 8.79 -6.95 11.63
C GLY A 75 8.79 -7.65 10.26
N SER A 76 7.65 -7.74 9.58
CA SER A 76 7.57 -8.26 8.20
C SER A 76 8.46 -7.46 7.24
N HIS A 77 8.92 -8.12 6.19
CA HIS A 77 9.67 -7.47 5.12
C HIS A 77 8.86 -6.34 4.48
N VAL A 78 7.54 -6.53 4.33
CA VAL A 78 6.62 -5.51 3.80
C VAL A 78 6.67 -4.21 4.60
N LEU A 79 6.63 -4.29 5.94
CA LEU A 79 6.70 -3.09 6.78
C LEU A 79 8.09 -2.46 6.80
N SER A 80 9.17 -3.25 6.69
CA SER A 80 10.53 -2.71 6.52
C SER A 80 10.67 -1.91 5.22
N CYS A 81 10.13 -2.44 4.12
CA CYS A 81 10.06 -1.70 2.87
C CYS A 81 9.21 -0.43 3.03
N LEU A 82 8.07 -0.51 3.73
CA LEU A 82 7.13 0.59 3.96
C LEU A 82 7.82 1.83 4.49
N GLU A 83 8.62 1.65 5.54
CA GLU A 83 9.36 2.73 6.17
C GLU A 83 10.32 3.42 5.20
N LYS A 84 11.03 2.65 4.35
CA LYS A 84 11.93 3.21 3.33
C LYS A 84 11.17 4.03 2.28
N THR A 85 10.02 3.53 1.82
CA THR A 85 9.21 4.26 0.83
C THR A 85 8.59 5.51 1.42
N GLU A 86 8.14 5.45 2.67
CA GLU A 86 7.65 6.62 3.39
C GLU A 86 8.74 7.69 3.51
N GLN A 87 9.98 7.30 3.81
CA GLN A 87 11.11 8.24 3.82
C GLN A 87 11.40 8.83 2.44
N CYS A 88 11.46 8.01 1.39
CA CYS A 88 11.69 8.50 0.03
C CYS A 88 10.60 9.48 -0.43
N LEU A 89 9.34 9.26 -0.03
CA LEU A 89 8.26 10.19 -0.30
C LEU A 89 8.49 11.55 0.37
N ILE A 90 8.88 11.56 1.65
CA ILE A 90 9.15 12.78 2.40
C ILE A 90 10.29 13.57 1.72
N ASP A 91 11.37 12.89 1.38
CA ASP A 91 12.52 13.51 0.71
C ASP A 91 12.14 14.09 -0.66
N MET A 92 11.32 13.35 -1.43
CA MET A 92 10.80 13.81 -2.72
C MET A 92 9.92 15.05 -2.57
N LEU A 93 8.99 15.06 -1.60
CA LEU A 93 8.11 16.21 -1.34
C LEU A 93 8.93 17.45 -0.94
N HIS A 94 9.91 17.28 -0.07
CA HIS A 94 10.79 18.37 0.35
C HIS A 94 11.56 18.96 -0.84
N LYS A 95 12.02 18.10 -1.75
CA LYS A 95 12.83 18.52 -2.91
C LYS A 95 12.02 19.12 -4.04
N HIS A 96 10.84 18.57 -4.33
CA HIS A 96 10.11 18.87 -5.57
C HIS A 96 8.77 19.59 -5.35
N LEU A 97 8.19 19.52 -4.15
CA LEU A 97 6.90 20.11 -3.82
C LEU A 97 6.99 20.90 -2.50
N PRO A 98 7.89 21.91 -2.40
CA PRO A 98 8.03 22.71 -1.19
C PRO A 98 6.69 23.37 -0.84
N GLY A 99 6.31 23.29 0.44
CA GLY A 99 4.99 23.72 0.94
C GLY A 99 3.99 22.59 1.13
N HIS A 100 4.23 21.41 0.55
CA HIS A 100 3.47 20.20 0.87
C HIS A 100 4.22 19.41 1.94
N THR A 101 3.52 19.08 3.02
CA THR A 101 4.05 18.23 4.08
C THR A 101 3.30 16.91 4.11
N TYR A 102 4.04 15.85 4.38
CA TYR A 102 3.48 14.53 4.61
C TYR A 102 3.70 14.14 6.06
N SER A 103 2.61 13.85 6.75
CA SER A 103 2.62 13.30 8.10
C SER A 103 1.42 12.39 8.27
N ARG A 104 1.64 11.26 8.96
CA ARG A 104 0.59 10.35 9.39
C ARG A 104 0.88 9.84 10.79
N ARG A 105 -0.20 9.50 11.52
CA ARG A 105 -0.09 8.85 12.81
C ARG A 105 0.17 7.35 12.60
N LYS A 106 1.34 6.86 13.01
CA LYS A 106 1.61 5.42 13.08
C LYS A 106 0.76 4.83 14.21
N ARG A 107 -0.13 3.89 13.91
CA ARG A 107 -0.90 3.20 14.96
C ARG A 107 -0.03 2.07 15.49
N LYS A 108 0.25 2.07 16.80
CA LYS A 108 0.85 0.90 17.45
C LYS A 108 -0.18 -0.23 17.44
N LYS A 109 0.11 -1.35 16.76
CA LYS A 109 -0.68 -2.58 16.87
C LYS A 109 -0.64 -3.05 18.34
N PRO A 110 -1.80 -3.30 18.99
CA PRO A 110 -1.82 -3.87 20.32
C PRO A 110 -1.14 -5.25 20.32
N SER A 111 -0.24 -5.46 21.27
CA SER A 111 0.43 -6.75 21.48
C SER A 111 -0.62 -7.81 21.82
N GLY A 112 -0.82 -8.78 20.93
CA GLY A 112 -1.81 -9.85 21.10
C GLY A 112 -2.97 -9.85 20.09
N SER A 113 -2.95 -8.96 19.08
CA SER A 113 -3.81 -9.14 17.91
C SER A 113 -3.46 -10.49 17.25
N PRO A 114 -4.42 -11.40 16.99
CA PRO A 114 -4.11 -12.62 16.26
C PRO A 114 -3.42 -12.25 14.95
N PRO A 115 -2.42 -13.02 14.50
CA PRO A 115 -1.84 -12.80 13.18
C PRO A 115 -2.96 -12.99 12.17
N ILE A 116 -3.47 -11.87 11.66
CA ILE A 116 -4.17 -11.86 10.40
C ILE A 116 -3.08 -12.14 9.38
N THR A 117 -3.25 -13.22 8.64
CA THR A 117 -2.23 -13.92 7.90
C THR A 117 -1.37 -12.97 7.06
N ALA A 118 -0.06 -13.01 7.29
CA ALA A 118 0.95 -12.47 6.39
C ALA A 118 2.25 -13.21 6.72
N HIS A 119 2.54 -14.28 5.97
CA HIS A 119 3.68 -15.18 6.17
C HIS A 119 5.00 -14.64 5.60
N PHE A 120 5.18 -13.32 5.50
CA PHE A 120 6.37 -12.67 4.91
C PHE A 120 7.02 -11.66 5.86
#